data_AF-A0A5J5IUL4-F1
#
_entry.id   AF-A0A5J5IUL4-F1
#
_cell.length_a   1.000
_cell.length_b   1.000
_cell.length_c   1.000
_cell.angle_alpha   90.00
_cell.angle_beta   90.00
_cell.angle_gamma   90.00
#
_symmetry.space_group_name_H-M   'P 1'
#
loop_
_entity.id
_entity.type
_entity.pdbx_description
1 polymer ?
#
loop_
_entity_poly.entity_id
_entity_poly.type
_entity_poly.pdbx_seq_one_letter_code
_entity_poly.pdbx_strand_id
1 'polypeptide(L)'
;MSNAFNDDLDRPAPAADAGVQPLRDGDATSEADPSLDPAQQEWERTEAIDDALEAGVDPAVLDTATATGADPAEIVSDDDEIPAEDLPVSRVQPETQGEDPVVAELGEEGEGDLGPEDL
;
A
#
# COMPACT_ATOMS: atom_id res chain seq x y z
N MET A 1 -29.68 13.47 44.11
CA MET A 1 -30.28 12.71 42.99
C MET A 1 -29.56 11.38 42.92
N SER A 2 -30.24 10.29 43.22
CA SER A 2 -29.66 8.93 43.15
C SER A 2 -29.76 8.44 41.72
N ASN A 3 -28.63 8.05 41.13
CA ASN A 3 -28.59 7.55 39.75
C ASN A 3 -29.05 6.07 39.76
N ALA A 4 -30.33 5.84 39.51
CA ALA A 4 -30.99 4.53 39.56
C ALA A 4 -30.67 3.61 38.35
N PHE A 5 -29.71 3.99 37.50
CA PHE A 5 -29.36 3.25 36.27
C PHE A 5 -28.31 2.15 36.47
N ASN A 6 -27.75 1.98 37.68
CA ASN A 6 -26.66 1.02 37.94
C ASN A 6 -27.07 -0.21 38.77
N ASP A 7 -28.34 -0.37 39.12
CA ASP A 7 -28.79 -1.40 40.09
C ASP A 7 -29.34 -2.70 39.45
N ASP A 8 -29.39 -2.79 38.11
CA ASP A 8 -30.02 -3.91 37.38
C ASP A 8 -29.04 -4.73 36.53
N LEU A 9 -27.73 -4.54 36.71
CA LEU A 9 -26.77 -5.53 36.23
C LEU A 9 -26.61 -6.58 37.33
N ASP A 10 -27.42 -7.64 37.22
CA ASP A 10 -27.24 -8.91 37.95
C ASP A 10 -25.90 -9.53 37.52
N ARG A 11 -24.82 -8.90 37.99
CA ARG A 11 -23.44 -9.32 37.73
C ARG A 11 -23.28 -10.58 38.57
N PRO A 12 -23.03 -11.75 37.95
CA PRO A 12 -22.80 -12.96 38.73
C PRO A 12 -21.70 -12.66 39.74
N ALA A 13 -21.97 -12.93 41.01
CA ALA A 13 -20.97 -12.82 42.07
C ALA A 13 -19.68 -13.50 41.58
N PRO A 14 -18.49 -12.90 41.76
CA PRO A 14 -17.25 -13.53 41.33
C PRO A 14 -17.22 -14.92 41.97
N ALA A 15 -17.15 -15.96 41.12
CA ALA A 15 -17.01 -17.32 41.60
C ALA A 15 -15.87 -17.31 42.62
N ALA A 16 -16.16 -17.74 43.86
CA ALA A 16 -15.19 -17.80 44.93
C ALA A 16 -13.93 -18.47 44.40
N ASP A 17 -12.81 -17.73 44.43
CA ASP A 17 -11.48 -18.04 43.88
C ASP A 17 -11.21 -19.54 43.78
N ALA A 18 -11.71 -20.15 42.70
CA ALA A 18 -11.52 -21.55 42.38
C ALA A 18 -10.12 -21.61 41.79
N GLY A 19 -9.13 -21.52 42.68
CA GLY A 19 -7.70 -21.36 42.43
C GLY A 19 -7.32 -21.40 40.97
N VAL A 20 -7.33 -20.23 40.34
CA VAL A 20 -7.01 -20.05 38.91
C VAL A 20 -5.66 -20.73 38.66
N GLN A 21 -5.69 -21.92 38.07
CA GLN A 21 -4.48 -22.64 37.74
C GLN A 21 -3.80 -21.89 36.60
N PRO A 22 -2.47 -21.72 36.63
CA PRO A 22 -1.75 -21.13 35.50
C PRO A 22 -1.99 -22.00 34.27
N LEU A 23 -2.25 -21.34 33.13
CA LEU A 23 -2.39 -22.00 31.83
C LEU A 23 -1.10 -22.78 31.54
N ARG A 24 -1.23 -24.08 31.31
CA ARG A 24 -0.14 -24.97 30.90
C ARG A 24 0.01 -24.94 29.39
N ASP A 25 1.17 -25.36 28.90
CA ASP A 25 1.58 -25.31 27.48
C ASP A 25 0.68 -26.12 26.51
N GLY A 26 -0.40 -26.75 26.99
CA GLY A 26 -1.39 -27.45 26.17
C GLY A 26 -2.84 -27.09 26.52
N ASP A 27 -3.08 -26.08 27.35
CA ASP A 27 -4.45 -25.64 27.69
C ASP A 27 -5.04 -24.73 26.60
N ALA A 28 -4.20 -24.17 25.71
CA ALA A 28 -4.62 -23.47 24.51
C ALA A 28 -4.50 -24.42 23.29
N THR A 29 -5.59 -25.10 22.95
CA THR A 29 -5.67 -25.97 21.75
C THR A 29 -6.67 -25.46 20.71
N SER A 30 -7.16 -24.23 20.86
CA SER A 30 -8.11 -23.63 19.92
C SER A 30 -7.37 -23.12 18.69
N GLU A 31 -7.14 -24.02 17.73
CA GLU A 31 -6.73 -23.72 16.36
C GLU A 31 -8.01 -23.41 15.56
N ALA A 32 -8.67 -22.28 15.83
CA ALA A 32 -9.79 -21.87 15.00
C ALA A 32 -9.25 -21.49 13.62
N ASP A 33 -9.89 -21.98 12.57
CA ASP A 33 -9.54 -21.59 11.20
C ASP A 33 -9.69 -20.06 11.07
N PRO A 34 -8.62 -19.32 10.78
CA PRO A 34 -8.66 -17.86 10.71
C PRO A 34 -9.59 -17.37 9.60
N SER A 35 -9.80 -18.17 8.54
CA SER A 35 -10.73 -17.83 7.47
C SER A 35 -12.20 -17.86 7.92
N LEU A 36 -12.50 -18.49 9.06
CA LEU A 36 -13.85 -18.55 9.63
C LEU A 36 -14.11 -17.45 10.68
N ASP A 37 -13.11 -16.63 11.02
CA ASP A 37 -13.28 -15.51 11.95
C ASP A 37 -13.80 -14.27 11.20
N PRO A 38 -15.02 -13.77 11.50
CA PRO A 38 -15.55 -12.56 10.88
C PRO A 38 -14.69 -11.32 11.14
N ALA A 39 -14.04 -11.23 12.30
CA ALA A 39 -13.17 -10.10 12.61
C ALA A 39 -11.92 -10.13 11.74
N GLN A 40 -11.34 -11.33 11.53
CA GLN A 40 -10.19 -11.53 10.66
C GLN A 40 -10.52 -11.17 9.20
N GLN A 41 -11.69 -11.59 8.69
CA GLN A 41 -12.12 -11.27 7.31
C GLN A 41 -12.29 -9.77 7.07
N GLU A 42 -12.90 -9.03 8.00
CA GLU A 42 -13.06 -7.57 7.87
C GLU A 42 -11.72 -6.83 7.96
N TRP A 43 -10.78 -7.34 8.74
CA TRP A 43 -9.41 -6.81 8.81
C TRP A 43 -8.66 -6.98 7.50
N GLU A 44 -8.60 -8.21 6.98
CA GLU A 44 -7.93 -8.51 5.72
C GLU A 44 -8.51 -7.70 4.55
N ARG A 45 -9.82 -7.48 4.55
CA ARG A 45 -10.48 -6.61 3.57
C ARG A 45 -10.04 -5.15 3.68
N THR A 46 -9.94 -4.62 4.90
CA THR A 46 -9.56 -3.22 5.14
C THR A 46 -8.09 -3.00 4.77
N GLU A 47 -7.22 -3.93 5.17
CA GLU A 47 -5.79 -3.90 4.82
C GLU A 47 -5.58 -3.91 3.31
N ALA A 48 -6.28 -4.79 2.58
CA ALA A 48 -6.23 -4.83 1.12
C ALA A 48 -6.70 -3.51 0.45
N ILE A 49 -7.66 -2.80 1.05
CA ILE A 49 -8.12 -1.49 0.55
C ILE A 49 -7.08 -0.41 0.83
N ASP A 50 -6.49 -0.40 2.03
CA ASP A 50 -5.48 0.58 2.43
C ASP A 50 -4.22 0.45 1.54
N ASP A 51 -3.75 -0.78 1.30
CA ASP A 51 -2.62 -1.06 0.41
C ASP A 51 -2.91 -0.60 -1.03
N ALA A 52 -4.14 -0.82 -1.52
CA ALA A 52 -4.55 -0.38 -2.84
C ALA A 52 -4.51 1.16 -2.97
N LEU A 53 -5.03 1.86 -1.96
CA LEU A 53 -5.02 3.32 -1.92
C LEU A 53 -3.59 3.87 -1.85
N GLU A 54 -2.69 3.24 -1.08
CA GLU A 54 -1.28 3.61 -1.03
C GLU A 54 -0.58 3.42 -2.38
N ALA A 55 -0.90 2.33 -3.10
CA ALA A 55 -0.44 2.08 -4.46
C ALA A 55 -1.11 2.98 -5.53
N GLY A 56 -2.06 3.84 -5.15
CA GLY A 56 -2.82 4.68 -6.08
C GLY A 56 -3.84 3.92 -6.94
N VAL A 57 -4.19 2.70 -6.54
CA VAL A 57 -5.18 1.84 -7.20
C VAL A 57 -6.57 2.10 -6.60
N ASP A 58 -7.58 2.33 -7.44
CA ASP A 58 -8.96 2.45 -6.98
C ASP A 58 -9.42 1.10 -6.38
N PRO A 59 -9.87 1.04 -5.10
CA PRO A 59 -10.31 -0.21 -4.49
C PRO A 59 -11.48 -0.89 -5.22
N ALA A 60 -12.21 -0.17 -6.09
CA ALA A 60 -13.23 -0.75 -6.96
C ALA A 60 -12.66 -1.66 -8.07
N VAL A 61 -11.38 -1.49 -8.45
CA VAL A 61 -10.70 -2.34 -9.45
C VAL A 61 -9.87 -3.47 -8.84
N LEU A 62 -9.84 -3.64 -7.51
CA LEU A 62 -9.14 -4.77 -6.86
C LEU A 62 -9.59 -6.15 -7.36
N ASP A 63 -10.78 -6.25 -7.95
CA ASP A 63 -11.33 -7.49 -8.55
C ASP A 63 -11.04 -7.64 -10.06
N THR A 64 -10.29 -6.71 -10.68
CA THR A 64 -10.11 -6.67 -12.14
C THR A 64 -8.73 -6.15 -12.57
N ALA A 65 -8.13 -6.89 -13.51
CA ALA A 65 -6.91 -6.62 -14.27
C ALA A 65 -5.54 -6.66 -13.54
N THR A 66 -5.36 -6.09 -12.35
CA THR A 66 -4.01 -5.94 -11.75
C THR A 66 -3.59 -7.06 -10.79
N ALA A 67 -4.51 -7.95 -10.40
CA ALA A 67 -4.26 -9.10 -9.52
C ALA A 67 -3.52 -10.28 -10.20
N THR A 68 -2.56 -10.00 -11.08
CA THR A 68 -1.79 -11.05 -11.80
C THR A 68 -0.53 -11.49 -11.05
N GLY A 69 -0.15 -10.75 -9.99
CA GLY A 69 1.12 -10.94 -9.27
C GLY A 69 2.36 -10.44 -10.03
N ALA A 70 2.17 -9.77 -11.17
CA ALA A 70 3.22 -9.05 -11.87
C ALA A 70 3.51 -7.71 -11.16
N ASP A 71 4.73 -7.18 -11.33
CA ASP A 71 5.04 -5.81 -10.94
C ASP A 71 4.04 -4.86 -11.63
N PRO A 72 3.38 -3.94 -10.92
CA PRO A 72 2.51 -2.94 -11.52
C PRO A 72 3.15 -2.18 -12.70
N ALA A 73 4.47 -1.97 -12.67
CA ALA A 73 5.22 -1.33 -13.75
C ALA A 73 5.42 -2.21 -15.00
N GLU A 74 5.18 -3.53 -14.90
CA GLU A 74 5.26 -4.47 -16.03
C GLU A 74 3.89 -4.75 -16.68
N ILE A 75 2.80 -4.30 -16.06
CA ILE A 75 1.45 -4.47 -16.60
C ILE A 75 1.22 -3.40 -17.68
N VAL A 76 1.08 -3.84 -18.93
CA VAL A 76 0.79 -2.94 -20.06
C VAL A 76 -0.54 -2.22 -19.81
N SER A 77 -0.51 -0.89 -19.81
CA SER A 77 -1.68 -0.02 -19.69
C SER A 77 -2.05 0.59 -21.05
N ASP A 78 -3.35 0.80 -21.28
CA ASP A 78 -3.83 1.53 -22.46
C ASP A 78 -3.39 3.02 -22.41
N ASP A 79 -3.09 3.55 -21.21
CA ASP A 79 -2.54 4.90 -21.02
C ASP A 79 -1.01 4.98 -21.30
N ASP A 80 -0.33 3.85 -21.52
CA ASP A 80 1.11 3.84 -21.87
C ASP A 80 1.34 4.30 -23.33
N GLU A 81 0.33 4.17 -24.20
CA GLU A 81 0.40 4.66 -25.57
C GLU A 81 0.05 6.15 -25.65
N ILE A 82 0.98 6.96 -26.19
CA ILE A 82 0.72 8.37 -26.47
C ILE A 82 -0.28 8.46 -27.65
N PRO A 83 -1.39 9.20 -27.53
CA PRO A 83 -2.35 9.41 -28.61
C PRO A 83 -1.68 9.94 -29.88
N ALA A 84 -2.16 9.50 -31.04
CA ALA A 84 -1.56 9.86 -32.33
C ALA A 84 -1.62 11.37 -32.62
N GLU A 85 -2.59 12.07 -32.04
CA GLU A 85 -2.73 13.52 -32.08
C GLU A 85 -1.65 14.28 -31.29
N ASP A 86 -1.09 13.66 -30.25
CA ASP A 86 -0.04 14.25 -29.40
C ASP A 86 1.37 13.91 -29.92
N LEU A 87 1.49 12.90 -30.78
CA LEU A 87 2.74 12.58 -31.44
C LEU A 87 3.13 13.72 -32.42
N PRO A 88 4.39 14.19 -32.40
CA PRO A 88 4.84 15.15 -33.39
C PRO A 88 4.73 14.52 -34.79
N VAL A 89 4.20 15.28 -35.73
CA VAL A 89 4.18 14.84 -37.14
C VAL A 89 5.63 14.54 -37.55
N SER A 90 5.84 13.46 -38.31
CA SER A 90 7.18 12.95 -38.68
C SER A 90 8.12 13.95 -39.40
N ARG A 91 7.64 15.16 -39.70
CA ARG A 91 8.38 16.26 -40.32
C ARG A 91 8.80 17.36 -39.35
N VAL A 92 8.31 17.36 -38.11
CA VAL A 92 8.72 18.29 -37.04
C VAL A 92 9.74 17.56 -36.16
N GLN A 93 10.91 17.32 -36.72
CA GLN A 93 12.09 16.96 -35.93
C GLN A 93 12.76 18.26 -35.47
N PRO A 94 13.47 18.27 -34.33
CA PRO A 94 14.39 19.37 -34.04
C PRO A 94 15.36 19.52 -35.21
N GLU A 95 15.52 20.75 -35.70
CA GLU A 95 16.40 21.08 -36.84
C GLU A 95 17.85 20.64 -36.60
N THR A 96 18.22 20.45 -35.34
CA THR A 96 19.55 20.08 -34.85
C THR A 96 19.81 18.57 -34.78
N GLN A 97 18.81 17.71 -35.05
CA GLN A 97 19.05 16.26 -35.08
C GLN A 97 19.88 15.89 -36.31
N GLY A 98 21.17 15.60 -36.07
CA GLY A 98 22.15 15.29 -37.12
C GLY A 98 23.18 16.38 -37.35
N GLU A 99 23.08 17.52 -36.66
CA GLU A 99 24.20 18.43 -36.49
C GLU A 99 25.14 17.87 -35.41
N ASP A 100 26.45 18.02 -35.61
CA ASP A 100 27.41 17.63 -34.57
C ASP A 100 27.15 18.47 -33.32
N PRO A 101 26.98 17.83 -32.13
CA PRO A 101 26.78 18.58 -30.90
C PRO A 101 27.99 19.49 -30.68
N VAL A 102 27.72 20.72 -30.23
CA VAL A 102 28.81 21.60 -29.82
C VAL A 102 29.59 20.93 -28.68
N VAL A 103 30.92 20.90 -28.81
CA VAL A 103 31.78 20.45 -27.73
C VAL A 103 31.66 21.48 -26.61
N ALA A 104 31.00 21.12 -25.53
CA ALA A 104 30.99 21.92 -24.31
C ALA A 104 32.37 21.85 -23.66
N GLU A 105 32.98 23.01 -23.37
CA GLU A 105 34.19 23.06 -22.55
C GLU A 105 33.80 22.76 -21.10
N LEU A 106 34.31 21.66 -20.56
CA LEU A 106 34.19 21.37 -19.13
C LEU A 106 35.07 22.38 -18.39
N GLY A 107 34.45 23.28 -17.61
CA GLY A 107 35.18 24.20 -16.74
C GLY A 107 36.10 23.43 -15.76
N GLU A 108 37.09 24.12 -15.20
CA GLU A 108 38.11 23.49 -14.32
C GLU A 108 37.51 22.77 -13.09
N GLU A 109 36.28 23.13 -12.71
CA GLU A 109 35.56 22.60 -11.55
C GLU A 109 34.58 21.47 -11.90
N GLY A 110 34.46 21.06 -13.16
CA GLY A 110 33.53 20.01 -13.57
C GLY A 110 32.07 20.38 -13.28
N GLU A 111 31.42 21.08 -14.21
CA GLU A 111 29.99 21.40 -14.10
C GLU A 111 29.17 20.11 -13.88
N GLY A 112 28.74 19.87 -12.64
CA GLY A 112 28.00 18.66 -12.22
C GLY A 112 28.54 17.94 -10.97
N ASP A 113 29.72 18.30 -10.45
CA ASP A 113 30.21 17.74 -9.19
C ASP A 113 29.42 18.32 -8.00
N LEU A 114 28.78 17.44 -7.22
CA LEU A 114 28.08 17.84 -5.98
C LEU A 114 29.11 18.34 -4.96
N GLY A 115 28.89 19.55 -4.46
CA GLY A 115 29.71 20.11 -3.40
C GLY A 115 29.51 19.35 -2.08
N PRO A 116 30.48 19.43 -1.14
CA PRO A 116 30.30 18.87 0.21
C PRO A 116 29.12 19.46 0.98
N GLU A 117 28.60 20.62 0.56
CA GLU A 117 27.37 21.25 1.05
C GLU A 117 26.07 20.60 0.53
N ASP A 118 26.15 19.77 -0.52
CA ASP A 118 24.99 19.11 -1.15
C ASP A 118 24.70 17.71 -0.57
N LEU A 119 25.43 17.29 0.49
CA LEU A 119 25.28 16.01 1.21
C LEU A 119 24.63 16.14 2.59
#